data_AF-A0A4S9XNJ2-F1
#
_entry.id   AF-A0A4S9XNJ2-F1
#
_cell.length_a   1.000
_cell.length_b   1.000
_cell.length_c   1.000
_cell.angle_alpha   90.00
_cell.angle_beta   90.00
_cell.angle_gamma   90.00
#
_symmetry.space_group_name_H-M   'P 1'
#
loop_
_entity.id
_entity.type
_entity.pdbx_description
1 polymer ?
#
loop_
_entity_poly.entity_id
_entity_poly.type
_entity_poly.pdbx_seq_one_letter_code
_entity_poly.pdbx_strand_id
1 'polypeptide(L)'
;MAEEEASTSRAELCARLEKVLSAGSEYKIHHLSTPPTKSDALFAAPPGQRPQRTHCESHFLTLSIASPTSSSSSSSSIPTSSQTRGGHVFVYAIEILVYTTASLTTLFVSKADSTGYLNLKSAQPRQSPIRPVTSTFITWLAETRQRPGIPLVVSLFARAQDQYLFPGSVDHGAKHVLDDRQLVKWWCKTLDPVLRYPTTDDNYTTRAHVIVPGFDHHETTQFFPTSHRSDPVDNRKWRHGHPLLEIAPNPSAPPRCLVPHFPDDPKARYLDELDAEIPDSQPSQTLFSPSKKGSGMWKSIRTLDQFWDTMAFRQECCAGRMVGFIWLVFKPSRPSIQSLEDSVTILTPATSFNADELLGADLIPSSQESVGQATEATKSSPRKKSSRRKKLSGPIVPRQPKIKSSSSNMSSRSDKTISKEWPETGRGQIVLEHSAYTRVHDLLLRLDFSDADAATSSTRKWLTEVTAITIPTEDWGTGITGSLPTMNQQQSVDGVVAPASGQVNDLSGMLIRKKRKNADDQTQQPAAVDAPAVNVLSASMIRKKPKVGNP
;
A
#
# COMPACT_ATOMS: atom_id res chain seq x y z
N MET A 1 -17.67 7.50 23.35
CA MET A 1 -16.53 8.22 22.74
C MET A 1 -15.83 7.37 21.68
N ALA A 2 -15.03 6.36 22.01
CA ALA A 2 -14.26 5.63 20.97
C ALA A 2 -15.13 4.87 19.93
N GLU A 3 -16.22 4.22 20.36
CA GLU A 3 -17.18 3.56 19.45
C GLU A 3 -18.00 4.57 18.62
N GLU A 4 -18.21 5.77 19.15
CA GLU A 4 -18.95 6.87 18.51
C GLU A 4 -18.09 7.57 17.44
N GLU A 5 -16.78 7.71 17.69
CA GLU A 5 -15.81 8.17 16.69
C GLU A 5 -15.66 7.17 15.55
N ALA A 6 -15.63 5.88 15.85
CA ALA A 6 -15.60 4.82 14.84
C ALA A 6 -16.90 4.82 14.00
N SER A 7 -18.07 4.99 14.61
CA SER A 7 -19.34 5.06 13.88
C SER A 7 -19.41 6.29 12.97
N THR A 8 -18.93 7.44 13.45
CA THR A 8 -18.87 8.69 12.67
C THR A 8 -17.93 8.56 11.48
N SER A 9 -16.74 7.99 11.70
CA SER A 9 -15.76 7.72 10.64
C SER A 9 -16.31 6.76 9.57
N ARG A 10 -17.10 5.76 9.97
CA ARG A 10 -17.79 4.85 9.06
C ARG A 10 -18.89 5.54 8.26
N ALA A 11 -19.69 6.39 8.90
CA ALA A 11 -20.72 7.18 8.22
C ALA A 11 -20.08 8.10 7.17
N GLU A 12 -18.93 8.69 7.50
CA GLU A 12 -18.14 9.49 6.56
C GLU A 12 -17.66 8.67 5.35
N LEU A 13 -17.13 7.46 5.56
CA LEU A 13 -16.75 6.56 4.46
C LEU A 13 -17.94 6.29 3.54
N CYS A 14 -19.11 5.97 4.11
CA CYS A 14 -20.32 5.71 3.33
C CYS A 14 -20.74 6.93 2.51
N ALA A 15 -20.78 8.12 3.13
CA ALA A 15 -21.11 9.38 2.45
C ALA A 15 -20.11 9.74 1.33
N ARG A 16 -18.82 9.43 1.50
CA ARG A 16 -17.81 9.62 0.44
C ARG A 16 -18.02 8.64 -0.72
N LEU A 17 -18.43 7.40 -0.44
CA LEU A 17 -18.72 6.39 -1.46
C LEU A 17 -20.01 6.71 -2.22
N GLU A 18 -21.05 7.20 -1.55
CA GLU A 18 -22.30 7.68 -2.18
C GLU A 18 -22.06 8.75 -3.24
N LYS A 19 -21.12 9.69 -3.00
CA LYS A 19 -20.77 10.76 -3.95
C LYS A 19 -20.09 10.25 -5.22
N VAL A 20 -19.48 9.07 -5.13
CA VAL A 20 -18.61 8.52 -6.17
C VAL A 20 -19.35 7.47 -7.02
N LEU A 21 -20.38 6.85 -6.46
CA LEU A 21 -21.21 5.87 -7.15
C LEU A 21 -22.30 6.56 -8.00
N SER A 22 -22.66 5.92 -9.12
CA SER A 22 -23.66 6.43 -10.07
C SER A 22 -25.06 6.53 -9.46
N ALA A 23 -25.77 7.62 -9.78
CA ALA A 23 -27.15 7.84 -9.36
C ALA A 23 -28.05 6.61 -9.63
N GLY A 24 -28.81 6.20 -8.61
CA GLY A 24 -29.78 5.11 -8.71
C GLY A 24 -29.20 3.69 -8.68
N SER A 25 -27.88 3.53 -8.52
CA SER A 25 -27.25 2.22 -8.34
C SER A 25 -27.14 1.87 -6.86
N GLU A 26 -27.81 0.79 -6.45
CA GLU A 26 -27.77 0.26 -5.08
C GLU A 26 -26.67 -0.79 -4.90
N TYR A 27 -25.81 -0.54 -3.91
CA TYR A 27 -24.73 -1.41 -3.48
C TYR A 27 -24.83 -1.70 -1.99
N LYS A 28 -24.29 -2.84 -1.54
CA LYS A 28 -24.13 -3.15 -0.12
C LYS A 28 -22.64 -3.34 0.18
N ILE A 29 -22.15 -2.60 1.15
CA ILE A 29 -20.73 -2.54 1.52
C ILE A 29 -20.49 -3.25 2.85
N HIS A 30 -19.45 -4.06 2.88
CA HIS A 30 -19.00 -4.75 4.07
C HIS A 30 -17.54 -4.40 4.32
N HIS A 31 -17.22 -3.90 5.51
CA HIS A 31 -15.86 -3.55 5.90
C HIS A 31 -15.48 -4.31 7.17
N LEU A 32 -14.50 -5.20 7.05
CA LEU A 32 -13.88 -5.91 8.15
C LEU A 32 -12.57 -5.24 8.52
N SER A 33 -12.24 -5.21 9.80
CA SER A 33 -10.88 -4.90 10.24
C SER A 33 -10.42 -5.81 11.37
N THR A 34 -9.13 -5.79 11.68
CA THR A 34 -8.55 -6.49 12.84
C THR A 34 -7.97 -5.49 13.83
N PRO A 35 -7.90 -5.80 15.14
CA PRO A 35 -7.12 -4.96 16.04
C PRO A 35 -5.62 -5.04 15.66
N PRO A 36 -4.83 -4.00 15.99
CA PRO A 36 -3.39 -4.00 15.71
C PRO A 36 -2.66 -5.13 16.45
N THR A 37 -2.20 -6.14 15.71
CA THR A 37 -1.45 -7.28 16.24
C THR A 37 0.04 -7.07 16.09
N LYS A 38 0.88 -7.72 16.90
CA LYS A 38 2.34 -7.68 16.70
C LYS A 38 2.68 -8.49 15.45
N SER A 39 3.48 -7.92 14.56
CA SER A 39 3.94 -8.54 13.33
C SER A 39 5.45 -8.41 13.20
N ASP A 40 6.04 -9.14 12.27
CA ASP A 40 7.45 -9.03 11.94
C ASP A 40 7.78 -7.63 11.39
N ALA A 41 9.05 -7.24 11.51
CA ALA A 41 9.48 -5.94 11.05
C ALA A 41 9.48 -5.89 9.52
N LEU A 42 8.91 -4.82 8.94
CA LEU A 42 8.94 -4.61 7.48
C LEU A 42 10.37 -4.49 6.94
N PHE A 43 11.27 -3.85 7.69
CA PHE A 43 12.67 -3.70 7.30
C PHE A 43 13.55 -4.65 8.12
N ALA A 44 14.48 -5.33 7.45
CA ALA A 44 15.46 -6.16 8.12
C ALA A 44 16.33 -5.32 9.07
N ALA A 45 16.62 -5.84 10.26
CA ALA A 45 17.46 -5.14 11.23
C ALA A 45 18.91 -5.05 10.73
N PRO A 46 19.56 -3.87 10.86
CA PRO A 46 21.00 -3.76 10.61
C PRO A 46 21.82 -4.68 11.52
N PRO A 47 23.04 -5.07 11.12
CA PRO A 47 23.94 -5.86 11.96
C PRO A 47 24.14 -5.21 13.34
N GLY A 48 23.91 -5.97 14.40
CA GLY A 48 24.05 -5.51 15.79
C GLY A 48 22.83 -4.76 16.36
N GLN A 49 21.81 -4.47 15.57
CA GLN A 49 20.56 -3.85 16.04
C GLN A 49 19.42 -4.89 16.17
N ARG A 50 18.37 -4.52 16.90
CA ARG A 50 17.15 -5.32 17.02
C ARG A 50 16.12 -4.89 15.96
N PRO A 51 15.28 -5.80 15.46
CA PRO A 51 14.17 -5.44 14.56
C PRO A 51 13.24 -4.41 15.20
N GLN A 52 12.71 -3.52 14.37
CA GLN A 52 11.77 -2.50 14.81
C GLN A 52 10.44 -3.15 15.21
N ARG A 53 9.89 -2.75 16.36
CA ARG A 53 8.57 -3.21 16.80
C ARG A 53 7.51 -2.71 15.81
N THR A 54 6.84 -3.66 15.16
CA THR A 54 5.85 -3.40 14.12
C THR A 54 4.50 -3.99 14.52
N HIS A 55 3.45 -3.22 14.31
CA HIS A 55 2.08 -3.66 14.48
C HIS A 55 1.39 -3.71 13.12
N CYS A 56 0.56 -4.74 12.89
CA CYS A 56 -0.19 -4.91 11.65
C CYS A 56 -1.69 -4.96 11.95
N GLU A 57 -2.46 -4.19 11.21
CA GLU A 57 -3.91 -4.25 11.12
C GLU A 57 -4.30 -4.63 9.69
N SER A 58 -5.31 -5.48 9.54
CA SER A 58 -5.85 -5.85 8.22
C SER A 58 -7.20 -5.18 8.03
N HIS A 59 -7.42 -4.56 6.88
CA HIS A 59 -8.71 -4.03 6.45
C HIS A 59 -9.16 -4.74 5.17
N PHE A 60 -10.38 -5.26 5.18
CA PHE A 60 -10.97 -5.95 4.05
C PHE A 60 -12.32 -5.32 3.71
N LEU A 61 -12.43 -4.73 2.54
CA LEU A 61 -13.63 -4.08 2.04
C LEU A 61 -14.22 -4.91 0.90
N THR A 62 -15.51 -5.23 0.96
CA THR A 62 -16.24 -5.85 -0.13
C THR A 62 -17.41 -4.97 -0.57
N LEU A 63 -17.70 -5.05 -1.86
CA LEU A 63 -18.83 -4.42 -2.52
C LEU A 63 -19.71 -5.52 -3.09
N SER A 64 -21.00 -5.50 -2.78
CA SER A 64 -21.99 -6.43 -3.32
C SER A 64 -23.16 -5.70 -3.98
N ILE A 65 -23.84 -6.40 -4.88
CA ILE A 65 -25.08 -5.94 -5.52
C ILE A 65 -26.19 -6.95 -5.26
N ALA A 66 -27.44 -6.49 -5.29
CA ALA A 66 -28.60 -7.38 -5.33
C ALA A 66 -28.57 -8.27 -6.58
N SER A 67 -28.81 -9.56 -6.39
CA SER A 67 -28.85 -10.58 -7.43
C SER A 67 -30.10 -10.42 -8.30
N PRO A 68 -29.99 -10.51 -9.63
CA PRO A 68 -31.14 -10.36 -10.53
C PRO A 68 -32.14 -11.51 -10.43
N THR A 69 -31.74 -12.69 -9.94
CA THR A 69 -32.63 -13.86 -9.87
C THR A 69 -33.74 -13.74 -8.82
N SER A 70 -33.70 -12.71 -7.95
CA SER A 70 -34.76 -12.45 -6.98
C SER A 70 -35.96 -11.64 -7.49
N SER A 71 -35.94 -11.12 -8.73
CA SER A 71 -37.02 -10.27 -9.25
C SER A 71 -37.98 -10.95 -10.24
N SER A 72 -37.81 -12.25 -10.54
CA SER A 72 -38.59 -12.96 -11.56
C SER A 72 -39.43 -14.15 -11.06
N SER A 73 -39.80 -14.19 -9.78
CA SER A 73 -40.78 -15.17 -9.27
C SER A 73 -42.05 -14.48 -8.75
N SER A 74 -42.71 -13.73 -9.61
CA SER A 74 -44.12 -13.36 -9.44
C SER A 74 -45.01 -14.50 -9.95
N SER A 75 -45.14 -15.57 -9.17
CA SER A 75 -46.27 -16.50 -9.26
C SER A 75 -46.42 -17.31 -7.98
N SER A 76 -47.36 -16.88 -7.15
CA SER A 76 -48.17 -17.72 -6.24
C SER A 76 -47.43 -18.83 -5.48
N SER A 77 -46.82 -18.47 -4.35
CA SER A 77 -46.67 -19.42 -3.23
C SER A 77 -46.76 -18.70 -1.90
N ILE A 78 -47.56 -19.27 -1.01
CA ILE A 78 -47.92 -18.82 0.34
C ILE A 78 -46.65 -18.43 1.13
N PRO A 79 -46.65 -17.30 1.86
CA PRO A 79 -45.47 -16.85 2.59
C PRO A 79 -45.25 -17.76 3.80
N THR A 80 -44.26 -18.65 3.71
CA THR A 80 -43.62 -19.25 4.87
C THR A 80 -42.48 -18.34 5.31
N SER A 81 -42.39 -18.09 6.61
CA SER A 81 -41.70 -16.97 7.28
C SER A 81 -40.15 -16.98 7.21
N SER A 82 -39.55 -17.50 6.14
CA SER A 82 -38.09 -17.52 5.95
C SER A 82 -37.60 -17.22 4.52
N GLN A 83 -38.49 -16.89 3.57
CA GLN A 83 -38.14 -16.71 2.15
C GLN A 83 -38.34 -15.29 1.60
N THR A 84 -37.79 -14.28 2.26
CA THR A 84 -37.70 -12.91 1.71
C THR A 84 -36.33 -12.27 1.96
N ARG A 85 -35.24 -12.95 1.56
CA ARG A 85 -33.92 -12.30 1.46
C ARG A 85 -33.45 -12.35 0.02
N GLY A 86 -33.56 -11.22 -0.68
CA GLY A 86 -32.96 -11.04 -2.01
C GLY A 86 -31.48 -11.45 -1.96
N GLY A 87 -31.04 -12.22 -2.95
CA GLY A 87 -29.64 -12.66 -2.99
C GLY A 87 -28.71 -11.48 -3.17
N HIS A 88 -27.52 -11.50 -2.56
CA HIS A 88 -26.46 -10.54 -2.85
C HIS A 88 -25.27 -11.26 -3.49
N VAL A 89 -24.57 -10.59 -4.39
CA VAL A 89 -23.38 -11.10 -5.09
C VAL A 89 -22.22 -10.12 -4.90
N PHE A 90 -21.06 -10.60 -4.47
CA PHE A 90 -19.84 -9.78 -4.45
C PHE A 90 -19.41 -9.40 -5.86
N VAL A 91 -19.10 -8.11 -6.05
CA VAL A 91 -18.62 -7.54 -7.32
C VAL A 91 -17.15 -7.11 -7.25
N TYR A 92 -16.69 -6.69 -6.07
CA TYR A 92 -15.35 -6.18 -5.86
C TYR A 92 -14.91 -6.40 -4.40
N ALA A 93 -13.63 -6.67 -4.19
CA ALA A 93 -13.02 -6.67 -2.87
C ALA A 93 -11.60 -6.12 -2.90
N ILE A 94 -11.17 -5.56 -1.77
CA ILE A 94 -9.81 -5.06 -1.56
C ILE A 94 -9.35 -5.33 -0.13
N GLU A 95 -8.12 -5.83 -0.02
CA GLU A 95 -7.38 -6.04 1.23
C GLU A 95 -6.24 -5.01 1.35
N ILE A 96 -6.22 -4.28 2.46
CA ILE A 96 -5.17 -3.32 2.79
C ILE A 96 -4.61 -3.66 4.18
N LEU A 97 -3.30 -3.83 4.27
CA LEU A 97 -2.58 -4.06 5.51
C LEU A 97 -1.96 -2.76 5.99
N VAL A 98 -2.27 -2.35 7.21
CA VAL A 98 -1.75 -1.14 7.84
C VAL A 98 -0.66 -1.53 8.83
N TYR A 99 0.58 -1.27 8.45
CA TYR A 99 1.74 -1.46 9.30
C TYR A 99 2.07 -0.16 10.04
N THR A 100 2.20 -0.26 11.34
CA THR A 100 2.50 0.88 12.19
C THR A 100 3.77 0.62 12.98
N THR A 101 4.74 1.50 12.81
CA THR A 101 6.01 1.51 13.54
C THR A 101 6.15 2.80 14.34
N ALA A 102 7.28 2.99 15.03
CA ALA A 102 7.58 4.25 15.72
C ALA A 102 7.70 5.43 14.75
N SER A 103 8.34 5.21 13.59
CA SER A 103 8.76 6.27 12.65
C SER A 103 7.98 6.32 11.35
N LEU A 104 7.16 5.30 11.04
CA LEU A 104 6.47 5.17 9.76
C LEU A 104 5.12 4.48 9.91
N THR A 105 4.11 4.98 9.21
CA THR A 105 2.85 4.28 8.94
C THR A 105 2.85 3.82 7.48
N THR A 106 2.62 2.55 7.19
CA THR A 106 2.58 2.01 5.82
C THR A 106 1.23 1.35 5.54
N LEU A 107 0.56 1.80 4.49
CA LEU A 107 -0.66 1.21 3.95
C LEU A 107 -0.25 0.36 2.74
N PHE A 108 -0.23 -0.96 2.92
CA PHE A 108 0.11 -1.89 1.86
C PHE A 108 -1.16 -2.46 1.23
N VAL A 109 -1.37 -2.23 -0.06
CA VAL A 109 -2.48 -2.88 -0.79
C VAL A 109 -2.04 -4.31 -1.13
N SER A 110 -2.61 -5.28 -0.42
CA SER A 110 -2.24 -6.70 -0.52
C SER A 110 -2.93 -7.36 -1.71
N LYS A 111 -4.26 -7.22 -1.79
CA LYS A 111 -5.08 -7.87 -2.82
C LYS A 111 -6.19 -6.94 -3.27
N ALA A 112 -6.52 -6.95 -4.56
CA ALA A 112 -7.72 -6.32 -5.08
C ALA A 112 -8.22 -7.14 -6.26
N ASP A 113 -9.51 -7.51 -6.24
CA ASP A 113 -10.08 -8.37 -7.26
C ASP A 113 -11.55 -8.02 -7.52
N SER A 114 -12.06 -8.41 -8.68
CA SER A 114 -13.46 -8.27 -9.07
C SER A 114 -13.99 -9.59 -9.60
N THR A 115 -15.30 -9.77 -9.57
CA THR A 115 -15.94 -11.01 -10.02
C THR A 115 -16.51 -10.92 -11.45
N GLY A 116 -16.63 -9.71 -12.02
CA GLY A 116 -17.26 -9.50 -13.33
C GLY A 116 -18.79 -9.33 -13.30
N TYR A 117 -19.44 -9.53 -12.15
CA TYR A 117 -20.91 -9.43 -12.00
C TYR A 117 -21.46 -8.00 -11.99
N LEU A 118 -20.62 -6.98 -12.12
CA LEU A 118 -21.05 -5.57 -12.12
C LEU A 118 -22.00 -5.23 -13.29
N ASN A 119 -21.83 -5.89 -14.43
CA ASN A 119 -22.63 -5.64 -15.64
C ASN A 119 -24.09 -6.12 -15.53
N LEU A 120 -24.47 -6.82 -14.45
CA LEU A 120 -25.82 -7.35 -14.25
C LEU A 120 -26.90 -6.27 -14.04
N LYS A 121 -26.53 -5.03 -13.68
CA LYS A 121 -27.49 -3.96 -13.31
C LYS A 121 -27.59 -2.78 -14.29
N SER A 122 -26.66 -2.60 -15.23
CA SER A 122 -26.65 -1.39 -16.07
C SER A 122 -26.45 -1.68 -17.55
N ALA A 123 -27.44 -1.28 -18.36
CA ALA A 123 -27.37 -1.25 -19.82
C ALA A 123 -26.42 -0.15 -20.36
N GLN A 124 -25.73 0.60 -19.50
CA GLN A 124 -24.81 1.68 -19.89
C GLN A 124 -23.57 1.70 -18.99
N PRO A 125 -22.39 1.27 -19.45
CA PRO A 125 -21.16 1.46 -18.71
C PRO A 125 -20.47 2.71 -19.25
N ARG A 126 -20.73 3.90 -18.68
CA ARG A 126 -19.82 5.03 -18.98
C ARG A 126 -18.52 4.93 -18.19
N GLN A 127 -18.52 4.46 -16.93
CA GLN A 127 -17.31 4.23 -16.12
C GLN A 127 -17.51 3.15 -15.05
N SER A 128 -16.49 2.31 -14.79
CA SER A 128 -16.52 1.33 -13.69
C SER A 128 -16.36 2.02 -12.33
N PRO A 129 -17.20 1.70 -11.32
CA PRO A 129 -17.12 2.26 -9.97
C PRO A 129 -15.94 1.72 -9.17
N ILE A 130 -15.28 0.64 -9.64
CA ILE A 130 -14.20 -0.03 -8.91
C ILE A 130 -13.07 0.95 -8.60
N ARG A 131 -12.52 1.63 -9.62
CA ARG A 131 -11.39 2.56 -9.43
C ARG A 131 -11.73 3.71 -8.48
N PRO A 132 -12.87 4.42 -8.66
CA PRO A 132 -13.26 5.45 -7.72
C PRO A 132 -13.49 4.94 -6.28
N VAL A 133 -14.12 3.78 -6.09
CA VAL A 133 -14.29 3.15 -4.77
C VAL A 133 -12.93 2.84 -4.13
N THR A 134 -12.00 2.26 -4.88
CA THR A 134 -10.63 1.98 -4.42
C THR A 134 -9.92 3.26 -3.97
N SER A 135 -9.97 4.31 -4.80
CA SER A 135 -9.34 5.60 -4.48
C SER A 135 -9.92 6.19 -3.20
N THR A 136 -11.24 6.23 -3.07
CA THR A 136 -11.92 6.79 -1.88
C THR A 136 -11.57 6.01 -0.62
N PHE A 137 -11.53 4.68 -0.69
CA PHE A 137 -11.18 3.85 0.46
C PHE A 137 -9.72 4.06 0.91
N ILE A 138 -8.77 4.12 -0.02
CA ILE A 138 -7.36 4.39 0.29
C ILE A 138 -7.21 5.81 0.87
N THR A 139 -7.87 6.81 0.29
CA THR A 139 -7.85 8.20 0.81
C THR A 139 -8.38 8.26 2.24
N TRP A 140 -9.54 7.65 2.50
CA TRP A 140 -10.13 7.62 3.84
C TRP A 140 -9.23 6.88 4.85
N LEU A 141 -8.63 5.74 4.47
CA LEU A 141 -7.66 5.05 5.32
C LEU A 141 -6.40 5.88 5.58
N ALA A 142 -5.88 6.57 4.56
CA ALA A 142 -4.71 7.41 4.70
C ALA A 142 -4.96 8.56 5.69
N GLU A 143 -6.11 9.22 5.62
CA GLU A 143 -6.50 10.28 6.55
C GLU A 143 -6.71 9.77 7.98
N THR A 144 -7.47 8.68 8.14
CA THR A 144 -7.78 8.13 9.48
C THR A 144 -6.56 7.54 10.17
N ARG A 145 -5.57 7.05 9.40
CA ARG A 145 -4.32 6.47 9.92
C ARG A 145 -3.13 7.43 9.88
N GLN A 146 -3.32 8.67 9.42
CA GLN A 146 -2.28 9.69 9.44
C GLN A 146 -1.99 10.08 10.89
N ARG A 147 -0.73 9.96 11.31
CA ARG A 147 -0.29 10.38 12.64
C ARG A 147 0.43 11.74 12.55
N PRO A 148 0.21 12.65 13.53
CA PRO A 148 0.87 13.95 13.52
C PRO A 148 2.40 13.84 13.49
N GLY A 149 3.02 14.44 12.47
CA GLY A 149 4.49 14.52 12.35
C GLY A 149 5.20 13.22 11.99
N ILE A 150 4.47 12.15 11.64
CA ILE A 150 5.02 10.87 11.18
C ILE A 150 4.69 10.69 9.70
N PRO A 151 5.66 10.28 8.85
CA PRO A 151 5.40 9.99 7.45
C PRO A 151 4.42 8.81 7.28
N LEU A 152 3.59 8.90 6.25
CA LEU A 152 2.71 7.83 5.80
C LEU A 152 3.07 7.42 4.38
N VAL A 153 3.11 6.11 4.12
CA VAL A 153 3.42 5.57 2.80
C VAL A 153 2.33 4.62 2.36
N VAL A 154 1.70 4.87 1.21
CA VAL A 154 0.88 3.85 0.54
C VAL A 154 1.79 3.10 -0.42
N SER A 155 1.88 1.77 -0.27
CA SER A 155 2.75 0.91 -1.08
C SER A 155 1.92 -0.19 -1.73
N LEU A 156 2.23 -0.52 -2.99
CA LEU A 156 1.67 -1.68 -3.66
C LEU A 156 2.59 -2.19 -4.77
N PHE A 157 2.36 -3.42 -5.21
CA PHE A 157 2.88 -3.93 -6.46
C PHE A 157 1.72 -4.30 -7.40
N ALA A 158 1.89 -4.01 -8.69
CA ALA A 158 0.90 -4.24 -9.72
C ALA A 158 1.41 -5.34 -10.65
N ARG A 159 0.83 -6.53 -10.49
CA ARG A 159 1.02 -7.71 -11.34
C ARG A 159 -0.36 -8.20 -11.76
N ALA A 160 -0.54 -8.61 -13.00
CA ALA A 160 -1.78 -9.21 -13.45
C ALA A 160 -1.82 -10.70 -13.10
N GLN A 161 -2.99 -11.15 -12.67
CA GLN A 161 -3.32 -12.55 -12.45
C GLN A 161 -4.81 -12.71 -12.69
N ASP A 162 -5.23 -13.89 -13.14
CA ASP A 162 -6.62 -14.16 -13.48
C ASP A 162 -7.56 -14.03 -12.26
N GLN A 163 -7.05 -14.39 -11.08
CA GLN A 163 -7.77 -14.32 -9.82
C GLN A 163 -6.82 -14.15 -8.62
N TYR A 164 -7.24 -13.30 -7.69
CA TYR A 164 -6.57 -13.05 -6.40
C TYR A 164 -7.44 -13.41 -5.20
N LEU A 165 -8.75 -13.10 -5.26
CA LEU A 165 -9.69 -13.28 -4.14
C LEU A 165 -10.89 -14.15 -4.50
N PHE A 166 -11.29 -14.21 -5.77
CA PHE A 166 -12.52 -14.87 -6.20
C PHE A 166 -12.21 -16.04 -7.15
N PRO A 167 -12.04 -17.27 -6.62
CA PRO A 167 -11.81 -18.45 -7.44
C PRO A 167 -12.98 -18.70 -8.41
N GLY A 168 -12.66 -19.12 -9.63
CA GLY A 168 -13.65 -19.43 -10.68
C GLY A 168 -14.24 -18.19 -11.36
N SER A 169 -14.01 -16.98 -10.83
CA SER A 169 -14.56 -15.74 -11.42
C SER A 169 -14.08 -15.44 -12.84
N VAL A 170 -12.95 -16.01 -13.27
CA VAL A 170 -12.45 -15.89 -14.65
C VAL A 170 -13.29 -16.70 -15.63
N ASP A 171 -13.85 -17.83 -15.19
CA ASP A 171 -14.62 -18.75 -16.04
C ASP A 171 -15.99 -18.18 -16.45
N HIS A 172 -16.48 -17.19 -15.69
CA HIS A 172 -17.73 -16.48 -15.97
C HIS A 172 -17.72 -15.71 -17.31
N GLY A 173 -16.55 -15.38 -17.85
CA GLY A 173 -16.37 -14.69 -19.13
C GLY A 173 -16.73 -13.20 -19.14
N ALA A 174 -17.54 -12.70 -18.20
CA ALA A 174 -17.83 -11.26 -18.08
C ALA A 174 -16.75 -10.48 -17.31
N LYS A 175 -15.80 -11.17 -16.66
CA LYS A 175 -14.68 -10.56 -15.94
C LYS A 175 -13.62 -10.07 -16.92
N HIS A 176 -13.39 -8.77 -16.96
CA HIS A 176 -12.32 -8.17 -17.76
C HIS A 176 -11.01 -8.10 -16.96
N VAL A 177 -10.10 -9.03 -17.23
CA VAL A 177 -8.76 -9.06 -16.62
C VAL A 177 -7.84 -8.07 -17.38
N LEU A 178 -7.12 -7.23 -16.64
CA LEU A 178 -6.16 -6.28 -17.21
C LEU A 178 -4.79 -6.94 -17.37
N ASP A 179 -4.11 -6.69 -18.48
CA ASP A 179 -2.70 -7.07 -18.65
C ASP A 179 -1.80 -6.32 -17.66
N ASP A 180 -0.59 -6.84 -17.39
CA ASP A 180 0.41 -6.22 -16.50
C ASP A 180 0.58 -4.71 -16.82
N ARG A 181 0.73 -4.35 -18.10
CA ARG A 181 0.90 -2.96 -18.55
C ARG A 181 -0.33 -2.10 -18.25
N GLN A 182 -1.52 -2.65 -18.46
CA GLN A 182 -2.77 -1.93 -18.23
C GLN A 182 -3.03 -1.75 -16.74
N LEU A 183 -2.68 -2.74 -15.93
CA LEU A 183 -2.86 -2.73 -14.49
C LEU A 183 -1.96 -1.70 -13.80
N VAL A 184 -0.68 -1.57 -14.21
CA VAL A 184 0.19 -0.49 -13.69
C VAL A 184 -0.40 0.88 -14.01
N LYS A 185 -0.90 1.09 -15.24
CA LYS A 185 -1.59 2.35 -15.62
C LYS A 185 -2.86 2.57 -14.81
N TRP A 186 -3.61 1.50 -14.56
CA TRP A 186 -4.83 1.55 -13.78
C TRP A 186 -4.54 2.02 -12.35
N TRP A 187 -3.56 1.41 -11.67
CA TRP A 187 -3.16 1.81 -10.32
C TRP A 187 -2.62 3.24 -10.27
N CYS A 188 -1.81 3.68 -11.24
CA CYS A 188 -1.36 5.07 -11.30
C CYS A 188 -2.55 6.04 -11.39
N LYS A 189 -3.57 5.72 -12.20
CA LYS A 189 -4.80 6.51 -12.31
C LYS A 189 -5.73 6.39 -11.09
N THR A 190 -5.65 5.30 -10.33
CA THR A 190 -6.41 5.08 -9.10
C THR A 190 -5.81 5.85 -7.93
N LEU A 191 -4.48 5.96 -7.88
CA LEU A 191 -3.75 6.62 -6.81
C LEU A 191 -3.55 8.13 -7.04
N ASP A 192 -3.69 8.62 -8.27
CA ASP A 192 -3.54 10.05 -8.57
C ASP A 192 -4.51 10.96 -7.79
N PRO A 193 -5.81 10.62 -7.63
CA PRO A 193 -6.70 11.40 -6.77
C PRO A 193 -6.30 11.34 -5.30
N VAL A 194 -5.77 10.20 -4.82
CA VAL A 194 -5.26 10.05 -3.44
C VAL A 194 -4.08 11.00 -3.20
N LEU A 195 -3.15 11.07 -4.16
CA LEU A 195 -1.97 11.95 -4.13
C LEU A 195 -2.32 13.45 -4.20
N ARG A 196 -3.46 13.78 -4.82
CA ARG A 196 -3.93 15.16 -5.02
C ARG A 196 -5.04 15.55 -4.05
N TYR A 197 -5.44 14.64 -3.17
CA TYR A 197 -6.44 14.95 -2.17
C TYR A 197 -5.89 16.06 -1.27
N PRO A 198 -6.65 17.15 -1.07
CA PRO A 198 -6.21 18.25 -0.22
C PRO A 198 -6.08 17.72 1.20
N THR A 199 -4.85 17.57 1.68
CA THR A 199 -4.61 17.36 3.10
C THR A 199 -5.04 18.63 3.82
N THR A 200 -5.89 18.49 4.84
CA THR A 200 -6.42 19.61 5.65
C THR A 200 -5.33 20.50 6.22
N ASP A 201 -4.12 19.97 6.38
CA ASP A 201 -2.92 20.71 6.70
C ASP A 201 -1.99 20.78 5.48
N ASP A 202 -1.58 21.99 5.08
CA ASP A 202 -0.44 22.25 4.16
C ASP A 202 0.92 21.77 4.71
N ASN A 203 0.89 21.05 5.84
CA ASN A 203 2.04 20.51 6.53
C ASN A 203 2.57 19.21 5.93
N TYR A 204 2.06 18.72 4.79
CA TYR A 204 2.56 17.49 4.17
C TYR A 204 2.94 17.68 2.71
N THR A 205 4.13 17.21 2.35
CA THR A 205 4.58 17.08 0.96
C THR A 205 4.22 15.69 0.45
N THR A 206 3.51 15.64 -0.68
CA THR A 206 3.02 14.40 -1.28
C THR A 206 3.74 14.08 -2.58
N ARG A 207 4.34 12.88 -2.67
CA ARG A 207 5.06 12.41 -3.86
C ARG A 207 4.74 10.96 -4.15
N ALA A 208 4.62 10.63 -5.43
CA ALA A 208 4.45 9.27 -5.93
C ALA A 208 5.70 8.82 -6.69
N HIS A 209 6.12 7.59 -6.44
CA HIS A 209 7.29 6.95 -7.00
C HIS A 209 6.86 5.64 -7.66
N VAL A 210 7.36 5.38 -8.87
CA VAL A 210 7.08 4.14 -9.60
C VAL A 210 8.36 3.57 -10.15
N ILE A 211 8.56 2.27 -9.94
CA ILE A 211 9.58 1.46 -10.62
C ILE A 211 8.89 0.33 -11.35
N VAL A 212 9.26 0.14 -12.61
CA VAL A 212 9.00 -1.07 -13.37
C VAL A 212 10.36 -1.66 -13.72
N PRO A 213 10.79 -2.78 -13.09
CA PRO A 213 12.11 -3.34 -13.35
C PRO A 213 12.29 -3.65 -14.84
N GLY A 214 13.44 -3.25 -15.39
CA GLY A 214 13.77 -3.41 -16.81
C GLY A 214 13.29 -2.28 -17.73
N PHE A 215 12.53 -1.31 -17.21
CA PHE A 215 12.07 -0.14 -17.97
C PHE A 215 12.90 1.08 -17.62
N ASP A 216 13.16 1.91 -18.62
CA ASP A 216 13.84 3.19 -18.39
C ASP A 216 12.90 4.28 -17.86
N HIS A 217 13.45 5.47 -17.61
CA HIS A 217 12.68 6.63 -17.17
C HIS A 217 11.57 7.01 -18.17
N HIS A 218 11.86 7.02 -19.47
CA HIS A 218 10.94 7.49 -20.49
C HIS A 218 9.79 6.50 -20.69
N GLU A 219 10.07 5.20 -20.73
CA GLU A 219 9.08 4.14 -20.78
C GLU A 219 8.19 4.15 -19.52
N THR A 220 8.80 4.34 -18.34
CA THR A 220 8.04 4.40 -17.09
C THR A 220 7.09 5.60 -17.04
N THR A 221 7.49 6.76 -17.60
CA THR A 221 6.62 7.94 -17.62
C THR A 221 5.35 7.75 -18.46
N GLN A 222 5.30 6.74 -19.35
CA GLN A 222 4.10 6.40 -20.10
C GLN A 222 2.99 5.79 -19.23
N PHE A 223 3.32 5.34 -18.02
CA PHE A 223 2.35 4.83 -17.06
C PHE A 223 1.67 5.93 -16.24
N PHE A 224 2.29 7.11 -16.16
CA PHE A 224 1.80 8.20 -15.33
C PHE A 224 0.46 8.76 -15.83
N PRO A 225 -0.38 9.25 -14.91
CA PRO A 225 -1.66 9.85 -15.27
C PRO A 225 -1.46 11.13 -16.10
N THR A 226 -2.48 11.55 -16.84
CA THR A 226 -2.44 12.75 -17.68
C THR A 226 -2.13 14.01 -16.89
N SER A 227 -2.53 14.05 -15.62
CA SER A 227 -2.27 15.13 -14.66
C SER A 227 -0.77 15.35 -14.41
N HIS A 228 0.09 14.35 -14.65
CA HIS A 228 1.53 14.50 -14.57
C HIS A 228 2.07 15.57 -15.54
N ARG A 229 1.44 15.71 -16.71
CA ARG A 229 1.87 16.67 -17.74
C ARG A 229 1.48 18.10 -17.40
N SER A 230 0.44 18.27 -16.58
CA SER A 230 0.00 19.58 -16.08
C SER A 230 0.76 20.02 -14.82
N ASP A 231 1.50 19.13 -14.16
CA ASP A 231 2.27 19.50 -12.98
C ASP A 231 3.49 20.36 -13.37
N PRO A 232 3.86 21.38 -12.56
CA PRO A 232 5.11 22.12 -12.73
C PRO A 232 6.32 21.19 -12.71
N VAL A 233 7.30 21.43 -13.58
CA VAL A 233 8.48 20.55 -13.73
C VAL A 233 9.22 20.34 -12.41
N ASP A 234 9.38 21.40 -11.62
CA ASP A 234 10.10 21.37 -10.34
C ASP A 234 9.34 20.64 -9.23
N ASN A 235 8.01 20.56 -9.33
CA ASN A 235 7.14 19.93 -8.34
C ASN A 235 6.27 18.81 -8.94
N ARG A 236 6.84 18.05 -9.88
CA ARG A 236 6.19 16.84 -10.40
C ARG A 236 5.91 15.89 -9.25
N LYS A 237 4.62 15.57 -9.08
CA LYS A 237 4.17 14.65 -8.03
C LYS A 237 4.56 13.21 -8.34
N TRP A 238 4.51 12.80 -9.61
CA TRP A 238 4.92 11.47 -10.07
C TRP A 238 6.39 11.45 -10.51
N ARG A 239 7.16 10.47 -10.02
CA ARG A 239 8.58 10.30 -10.31
C ARG A 239 8.91 8.84 -10.62
N HIS A 240 9.85 8.65 -11.54
CA HIS A 240 10.49 7.36 -11.75
C HIS A 240 11.52 7.11 -10.65
N GLY A 241 11.59 5.89 -10.13
CA GLY A 241 12.50 5.51 -9.05
C GLY A 241 11.74 5.13 -7.78
N HIS A 242 12.47 4.97 -6.68
CA HIS A 242 11.92 4.50 -5.41
C HIS A 242 12.24 5.46 -4.25
N PRO A 243 11.40 5.52 -3.20
CA PRO A 243 11.67 6.33 -2.02
C PRO A 243 12.36 5.53 -0.90
N LEU A 244 12.95 4.35 -1.17
CA LEU A 244 13.48 3.44 -0.15
C LEU A 244 14.43 4.11 0.86
N LEU A 245 15.32 4.98 0.39
CA LEU A 245 16.24 5.73 1.26
C LEU A 245 15.54 6.78 2.14
N GLU A 246 14.37 7.27 1.72
CA GLU A 246 13.57 8.24 2.48
C GLU A 246 12.69 7.56 3.54
N ILE A 247 12.27 6.31 3.28
CA ILE A 247 11.35 5.56 4.16
C ILE A 247 12.07 4.62 5.13
N ALA A 248 13.29 4.18 4.79
CA ALA A 248 14.05 3.25 5.61
C ALA A 248 14.50 3.92 6.92
N PRO A 249 14.45 3.21 8.07
CA PRO A 249 14.89 3.78 9.35
C PRO A 249 16.35 4.26 9.35
N ASN A 250 17.23 3.53 8.63
CA ASN A 250 18.65 3.81 8.56
C ASN A 250 19.13 3.80 7.10
N PRO A 251 19.24 4.96 6.43
CA PRO A 251 19.60 5.03 5.01
C PRO A 251 21.02 4.53 4.69
N SER A 252 21.92 4.50 5.68
CA SER A 252 23.29 4.00 5.54
C SER A 252 23.43 2.49 5.77
N ALA A 253 22.32 1.79 6.02
CA ALA A 253 22.33 0.35 6.25
C ALA A 253 22.55 -0.45 4.96
N PRO A 254 22.92 -1.74 5.03
CA PRO A 254 23.03 -2.61 3.86
C PRO A 254 21.72 -2.67 3.06
N PRO A 255 21.75 -2.95 1.73
CA PRO A 255 20.56 -2.95 0.87
C PRO A 255 19.38 -3.79 1.39
N ARG A 256 19.65 -4.93 2.04
CA ARG A 256 18.62 -5.79 2.66
C ARG A 256 17.76 -5.08 3.71
N CYS A 257 18.30 -4.06 4.37
CA CYS A 257 17.62 -3.29 5.41
C CYS A 257 16.78 -2.14 4.85
N LEU A 258 16.90 -1.86 3.54
CA LEU A 258 16.28 -0.70 2.89
C LEU A 258 15.02 -1.07 2.12
N VAL A 259 14.84 -2.34 1.77
CA VAL A 259 13.65 -2.83 1.03
C VAL A 259 12.65 -3.42 2.03
N PRO A 260 11.37 -2.98 2.03
CA PRO A 260 10.36 -3.55 2.91
C PRO A 260 9.97 -4.96 2.47
N HIS A 261 9.75 -5.87 3.42
CA HIS A 261 9.24 -7.22 3.20
C HIS A 261 7.71 -7.24 3.38
N PHE A 262 6.99 -7.49 2.30
CA PHE A 262 5.52 -7.54 2.28
C PHE A 262 5.07 -8.96 1.89
N PRO A 263 3.89 -9.41 2.35
CA PRO A 263 3.36 -10.72 2.00
C PRO A 263 3.09 -10.81 0.49
N ASP A 264 3.36 -11.98 -0.09
CA ASP A 264 3.13 -12.32 -1.51
C ASP A 264 3.80 -11.37 -2.53
N ASP A 265 4.79 -10.59 -2.09
CA ASP A 265 5.46 -9.59 -2.93
C ASP A 265 6.64 -10.20 -3.71
N PRO A 266 6.73 -10.02 -5.05
CA PRO A 266 7.85 -10.49 -5.84
C PRO A 266 9.22 -10.02 -5.34
N LYS A 267 9.31 -8.78 -4.82
CA LYS A 267 10.55 -8.24 -4.29
C LYS A 267 10.91 -8.90 -2.95
N ALA A 268 9.93 -9.23 -2.12
CA ALA A 268 10.15 -9.90 -0.84
C ALA A 268 10.65 -11.34 -1.06
N ARG A 269 10.03 -12.04 -2.01
CA ARG A 269 10.50 -13.35 -2.48
C ARG A 269 11.95 -13.30 -2.97
N TYR A 270 12.33 -12.21 -3.67
CA TYR A 270 13.71 -12.03 -4.11
C TYR A 270 14.67 -11.72 -2.95
N LEU A 271 14.25 -10.92 -1.96
CA LEU A 271 15.03 -10.68 -0.74
C LEU A 271 15.33 -12.00 -0.01
N ASP A 272 14.35 -12.91 0.10
CA ASP A 272 14.54 -14.19 0.77
C ASP A 272 15.61 -15.06 0.08
N GLU A 273 15.64 -15.05 -1.27
CA GLU A 273 16.67 -15.76 -2.04
C GLU A 273 18.06 -15.15 -1.85
N LEU A 274 18.17 -13.82 -1.81
CA LEU A 274 19.43 -13.12 -1.55
C LEU A 274 19.92 -13.31 -0.11
N ASP A 275 18.99 -13.33 0.85
CA ASP A 275 19.31 -13.60 2.25
C ASP A 275 19.80 -15.04 2.45
N ALA A 276 19.36 -16.00 1.63
CA ALA A 276 19.90 -17.37 1.61
C ALA A 276 21.37 -17.46 1.15
N GLU A 277 21.89 -16.45 0.43
CA GLU A 277 23.30 -16.39 0.04
C GLU A 277 24.23 -16.03 1.21
N ILE A 278 23.69 -15.39 2.25
CA ILE A 278 24.45 -14.88 3.39
C ILE A 278 24.96 -16.07 4.22
N PRO A 279 26.27 -16.14 4.56
CA PRO A 279 26.83 -17.26 5.33
C PRO A 279 26.13 -17.53 6.67
N ASP A 280 25.50 -16.50 7.25
CA ASP A 280 24.84 -16.54 8.56
C ASP A 280 23.37 -16.99 8.54
N SER A 281 22.75 -17.20 7.36
CA SER A 281 21.34 -17.60 7.26
C SER A 281 21.12 -19.11 7.38
N GLN A 282 22.18 -19.92 7.43
CA GLN A 282 22.11 -21.36 7.63
C GLN A 282 21.93 -21.71 9.12
N PRO A 283 20.80 -22.31 9.53
CA PRO A 283 20.55 -22.68 10.93
C PRO A 283 21.45 -23.82 11.46
N SER A 284 22.32 -24.39 10.63
CA SER A 284 23.15 -25.56 10.93
C SER A 284 24.51 -25.24 11.56
N GLN A 285 24.90 -23.97 11.72
CA GLN A 285 26.18 -23.59 12.33
C GLN A 285 25.99 -22.89 13.68
N THR A 286 25.41 -23.61 14.64
CA THR A 286 25.19 -23.19 16.04
C THR A 286 26.48 -23.10 16.88
N LEU A 287 27.67 -23.09 16.27
CA LEU A 287 28.97 -23.14 16.95
C LEU A 287 29.74 -21.81 16.97
N PHE A 288 29.25 -20.74 16.35
CA PHE A 288 29.91 -19.43 16.39
C PHE A 288 29.17 -18.42 17.28
N SER A 289 29.93 -17.70 18.09
CA SER A 289 29.42 -16.67 19.02
C SER A 289 28.53 -15.64 18.32
N PRO A 290 27.50 -15.09 19.00
CA PRO A 290 26.57 -14.08 18.48
C PRO A 290 27.23 -12.72 18.12
N SER A 291 28.54 -12.59 18.34
CA SER A 291 29.36 -11.41 18.07
C SER A 291 29.92 -11.34 16.64
N LYS A 292 29.75 -12.39 15.82
CA LYS A 292 30.09 -12.39 14.38
C LYS A 292 28.85 -12.49 13.50
N LYS A 293 27.82 -11.67 13.76
CA LYS A 293 26.85 -11.36 12.69
C LYS A 293 27.66 -10.66 11.59
N GLY A 294 27.79 -11.31 10.44
CA GLY A 294 28.46 -10.81 9.26
C GLY A 294 27.93 -9.45 8.84
N SER A 295 28.57 -8.83 7.85
CA SER A 295 28.28 -7.47 7.40
C SER A 295 26.83 -7.24 6.92
N GLY A 296 25.98 -8.28 6.87
CA GLY A 296 24.61 -8.19 6.40
C GLY A 296 24.51 -7.85 4.92
N MET A 297 25.60 -8.00 4.16
CA MET A 297 25.66 -7.73 2.73
C MET A 297 25.46 -9.04 1.95
N TRP A 298 24.70 -8.96 0.86
CA TRP A 298 24.60 -10.06 -0.10
C TRP A 298 25.92 -10.26 -0.84
N LYS A 299 26.11 -11.46 -1.39
CA LYS A 299 27.33 -11.78 -2.16
C LYS A 299 27.25 -11.16 -3.54
N SER A 300 26.09 -11.32 -4.20
CA SER A 300 25.83 -10.88 -5.57
C SER A 300 25.56 -9.37 -5.69
N ILE A 301 24.83 -8.78 -4.73
CA ILE A 301 24.32 -7.40 -4.84
C ILE A 301 24.86 -6.52 -3.72
N ARG A 302 25.33 -5.33 -4.09
CA ARG A 302 25.96 -4.38 -3.16
C ARG A 302 25.20 -3.06 -3.03
N THR A 303 24.40 -2.69 -4.03
CA THR A 303 23.64 -1.43 -4.05
C THR A 303 22.15 -1.67 -4.32
N LEU A 304 21.32 -0.69 -4.00
CA LEU A 304 19.89 -0.73 -4.35
C LEU A 304 19.66 -0.69 -5.86
N ASP A 305 20.47 0.05 -6.61
CA ASP A 305 20.34 0.09 -8.07
C ASP A 305 20.59 -1.29 -8.68
N GLN A 306 21.65 -1.99 -8.24
CA GLN A 306 21.92 -3.36 -8.65
C GLN A 306 20.77 -4.31 -8.29
N PHE A 307 20.14 -4.13 -7.13
CA PHE A 307 18.96 -4.92 -6.75
C PHE A 307 17.81 -4.76 -7.75
N TRP A 308 17.52 -3.53 -8.20
CA TRP A 308 16.46 -3.28 -9.16
C TRP A 308 16.83 -3.73 -10.58
N ASP A 309 18.09 -3.62 -10.96
CA ASP A 309 18.61 -4.15 -12.23
C ASP A 309 18.48 -5.68 -12.28
N THR A 310 18.85 -6.38 -11.20
CA THR A 310 18.73 -7.84 -11.14
C THR A 310 17.28 -8.30 -10.96
N MET A 311 16.42 -7.49 -10.34
CA MET A 311 14.99 -7.74 -10.20
C MET A 311 14.30 -7.88 -11.58
N ALA A 312 14.81 -7.19 -12.62
CA ALA A 312 14.28 -7.28 -13.97
C ALA A 312 14.41 -8.67 -14.61
N PHE A 313 15.38 -9.49 -14.18
CA PHE A 313 15.62 -10.83 -14.72
C PHE A 313 14.84 -11.93 -13.99
N ARG A 314 14.05 -11.55 -12.98
CA ARG A 314 13.23 -12.48 -12.21
C ARG A 314 12.02 -12.93 -13.01
N GLN A 315 11.55 -14.15 -12.77
CA GLN A 315 10.43 -14.76 -13.51
C GLN A 315 9.15 -13.90 -13.53
N GLU A 316 8.93 -13.06 -12.51
CA GLU A 316 7.78 -12.16 -12.47
C GLU A 316 7.92 -10.94 -13.39
N CYS A 317 9.15 -10.57 -13.75
CA CYS A 317 9.47 -9.36 -14.52
C CYS A 317 10.07 -9.66 -15.91
N CYS A 318 10.20 -10.93 -16.28
CA CYS A 318 10.78 -11.35 -17.56
C CYS A 318 9.79 -12.21 -18.40
N ALA A 319 10.21 -12.59 -19.60
CA ALA A 319 9.40 -13.42 -20.52
C ALA A 319 7.99 -12.85 -20.83
N GLY A 320 7.90 -11.53 -21.02
CA GLY A 320 6.64 -10.84 -21.34
C GLY A 320 5.77 -10.52 -20.13
N ARG A 321 6.18 -10.92 -18.92
CA ARG A 321 5.58 -10.50 -17.65
C ARG A 321 6.22 -9.21 -17.16
N MET A 322 5.46 -8.43 -16.40
CA MET A 322 5.93 -7.15 -15.85
C MET A 322 5.28 -6.90 -14.49
N VAL A 323 6.03 -6.29 -13.56
CA VAL A 323 5.52 -5.84 -12.27
C VAL A 323 5.84 -4.38 -12.07
N GLY A 324 4.86 -3.56 -11.69
CA GLY A 324 5.09 -2.18 -11.29
C GLY A 324 5.02 -2.02 -9.77
N PHE A 325 6.08 -1.51 -9.15
CA PHE A 325 6.11 -1.14 -7.75
C PHE A 325 5.77 0.34 -7.61
N ILE A 326 4.80 0.66 -6.75
CA ILE A 326 4.28 2.03 -6.60
C ILE A 326 4.28 2.42 -5.12
N TRP A 327 4.79 3.61 -4.83
CA TRP A 327 4.77 4.21 -3.50
C TRP A 327 4.21 5.63 -3.55
N LEU A 328 3.27 5.96 -2.68
CA LEU A 328 2.86 7.34 -2.39
C LEU A 328 3.37 7.71 -1.01
N VAL A 329 4.22 8.71 -0.93
CA VAL A 329 4.86 9.20 0.30
C VAL A 329 4.21 10.51 0.71
N PHE A 330 3.66 10.53 1.91
CA PHE A 330 3.12 11.69 2.60
C PHE A 330 4.11 12.08 3.70
N LYS A 331 4.94 13.08 3.42
CA LYS A 331 6.03 13.48 4.31
C LYS A 331 5.68 14.79 5.04
N PRO A 332 5.73 14.83 6.38
CA PRO A 332 5.48 16.06 7.13
C PRO A 332 6.57 17.11 6.84
N SER A 333 6.15 18.35 6.63
CA SER A 333 6.98 19.54 6.39
C SER A 333 7.78 19.95 7.63
N ARG A 334 7.35 19.55 8.83
CA ARG A 334 8.10 19.66 10.09
C ARG A 334 8.05 18.31 10.83
N PRO A 335 9.19 17.64 11.08
CA PRO A 335 9.20 16.44 11.91
C PRO A 335 8.80 16.80 13.34
N SER A 336 7.92 16.02 13.96
CA SER A 336 7.56 16.21 15.38
C SER A 336 8.76 15.85 16.28
N ILE A 337 8.89 16.51 17.44
CA ILE A 337 9.97 16.30 18.41
C ILE A 337 10.06 14.81 18.82
N GLN A 338 8.94 14.10 18.89
CA GLN A 338 8.87 12.66 19.18
C GLN A 338 9.54 11.79 18.09
N SER A 339 9.48 12.17 16.82
CA SER A 339 10.19 11.46 15.74
C SER A 339 11.70 11.62 15.86
N LEU A 340 12.17 12.75 16.41
CA LEU A 340 13.59 13.02 16.63
C LEU A 340 14.11 12.27 17.85
N GLU A 341 13.34 12.24 18.94
CA GLU A 341 13.69 11.48 20.15
C GLU A 341 13.79 9.98 19.85
N ASP A 342 12.80 9.37 19.19
CA ASP A 342 12.84 7.93 18.83
C ASP A 342 13.98 7.60 17.84
N SER A 343 14.35 8.53 16.95
CA SER A 343 15.52 8.37 16.07
C SER A 343 16.83 8.36 16.89
N VAL A 344 16.91 9.19 17.93
CA VAL A 344 18.09 9.26 18.83
C VAL A 344 18.16 8.04 19.76
N THR A 345 17.03 7.51 20.23
CA THR A 345 16.99 6.27 21.03
C THR A 345 17.37 5.02 20.23
N ILE A 346 17.15 5.00 18.91
CA ILE A 346 17.57 3.89 18.03
C ILE A 346 19.08 3.96 17.72
N LEU A 347 19.66 5.16 17.68
CA LEU A 347 21.08 5.38 17.39
C LEU A 347 22.02 5.13 18.58
N THR A 348 21.48 4.96 19.79
CA THR A 348 22.27 4.64 20.99
C THR A 348 22.22 3.13 21.28
N PRO A 349 23.36 2.41 21.32
CA PRO A 349 23.36 1.03 21.78
C PRO A 349 22.95 1.03 23.25
N ALA A 350 21.86 0.31 23.57
CA ALA A 350 21.36 0.17 24.93
C ALA A 350 22.39 -0.54 25.83
N THR A 351 23.31 0.22 26.40
CA THR A 351 24.01 -0.14 27.63
C THR A 351 23.27 0.53 28.77
N SER A 352 22.43 -0.24 29.45
CA SER A 352 21.80 0.15 30.71
C SER A 352 22.85 0.37 31.79
N PHE A 353 23.26 1.62 32.01
CA PHE A 353 23.80 2.09 33.28
C PHE A 353 23.23 3.49 33.55
N ASN A 354 22.75 3.67 34.78
CA ASN A 354 21.93 4.79 35.25
C ASN A 354 22.43 6.16 34.77
N ALA A 355 21.57 6.90 34.09
CA ALA A 355 21.72 8.32 33.82
C ALA A 355 20.59 9.06 34.57
N ASP A 356 20.76 9.21 35.88
CA ASP A 356 19.84 9.99 36.72
C ASP A 356 20.59 10.86 37.74
N GLU A 357 21.87 11.16 37.47
CA GLU A 357 22.70 11.98 38.37
C GLU A 357 23.60 12.95 37.59
N LEU A 358 23.06 13.65 36.58
CA LEU A 358 23.84 14.72 35.95
C LEU A 358 23.04 15.83 35.26
N LEU A 359 21.84 16.22 35.72
CA LEU A 359 21.22 17.48 35.26
C LEU A 359 20.40 18.12 36.39
N GLY A 360 21.09 18.85 37.25
CA GLY A 360 20.51 19.80 38.19
C GLY A 360 21.02 21.21 37.89
N ALA A 361 20.20 21.96 37.15
CA ALA A 361 20.13 23.42 37.06
C ALA A 361 21.35 24.22 36.56
N ASP A 362 21.14 24.83 35.38
CA ASP A 362 21.73 26.08 34.92
C ASP A 362 21.75 27.16 36.02
N LEU A 363 22.77 28.03 36.00
CA LEU A 363 22.64 29.50 35.97
C LEU A 363 24.03 30.16 35.81
N ILE A 364 24.24 30.81 34.67
CA ILE A 364 25.30 31.79 34.32
C ILE A 364 25.09 33.04 35.20
N PRO A 365 26.12 33.74 35.77
CA PRO A 365 26.85 34.74 34.96
C PRO A 365 28.31 35.11 35.32
N SER A 366 28.97 35.60 34.27
CA SER A 366 29.84 36.78 34.19
C SER A 366 31.05 36.92 35.13
N SER A 367 32.21 36.92 34.49
CA SER A 367 33.50 37.43 34.95
C SER A 367 33.47 38.87 35.46
N GLN A 368 34.02 39.08 36.67
CA GLN A 368 34.71 40.30 37.08
C GLN A 368 35.88 39.96 38.03
N GLU A 369 36.99 40.66 37.82
CA GLU A 369 38.21 40.66 38.63
C GLU A 369 37.95 41.09 40.07
N SER A 370 38.65 40.48 41.04
CA SER A 370 39.19 41.22 42.19
C SER A 370 40.21 40.41 43.00
N VAL A 371 41.13 41.20 43.53
CA VAL A 371 42.35 40.96 44.32
C VAL A 371 42.08 40.35 45.71
N GLY A 372 43.02 39.54 46.22
CA GLY A 372 43.16 39.22 47.66
C GLY A 372 43.68 37.80 47.90
N GLN A 373 45.00 37.57 47.94
CA GLN A 373 45.90 37.56 49.10
C GLN A 373 45.90 36.25 49.92
N ALA A 374 47.13 35.77 50.13
CA ALA A 374 47.63 34.52 50.70
C ALA A 374 46.99 34.00 52.00
N THR A 375 47.03 32.68 52.18
CA THR A 375 47.73 32.05 53.33
C THR A 375 48.04 30.57 53.07
N GLU A 376 49.19 30.17 53.60
CA GLU A 376 49.81 28.85 53.55
C GLU A 376 49.06 27.79 54.36
N ALA A 377 49.05 26.54 53.88
CA ALA A 377 49.24 25.38 54.75
C ALA A 377 49.66 24.15 53.94
N THR A 378 50.92 23.78 54.15
CA THR A 378 51.58 22.56 53.70
C THR A 378 50.94 21.30 54.29
N LYS A 379 50.91 20.20 53.52
CA LYS A 379 51.20 18.81 53.98
C LYS A 379 51.19 17.78 52.84
N SER A 380 52.40 17.48 52.37
CA SER A 380 52.98 16.17 52.02
C SER A 380 52.08 15.02 51.53
N SER A 381 52.35 14.59 50.30
CA SER A 381 52.02 13.27 49.69
C SER A 381 52.71 12.10 50.43
N PRO A 382 52.30 10.81 50.26
CA PRO A 382 52.75 10.08 49.06
C PRO A 382 51.80 9.01 48.49
N ARG A 383 51.91 8.87 47.15
CA ARG A 383 51.50 7.72 46.32
C ARG A 383 51.83 6.36 46.96
N LYS A 384 50.85 5.44 47.03
CA LYS A 384 51.08 4.01 47.27
C LYS A 384 50.94 3.18 46.00
N LYS A 385 51.95 2.33 45.80
CA LYS A 385 52.19 1.42 44.68
C LYS A 385 51.23 0.21 44.69
N SER A 386 50.92 -0.25 43.48
CA SER A 386 50.30 -1.53 43.10
C SER A 386 50.80 -2.71 43.94
N SER A 387 49.88 -3.42 44.61
CA SER A 387 50.16 -4.72 45.22
C SER A 387 49.71 -5.85 44.28
N ARG A 388 50.66 -6.73 43.97
CA ARG A 388 50.51 -7.92 43.14
C ARG A 388 49.63 -8.93 43.88
N ARG A 389 48.44 -9.24 43.35
CA ARG A 389 47.49 -10.21 43.96
C ARG A 389 48.13 -11.60 44.08
N LYS A 390 48.13 -12.18 45.30
CA LYS A 390 48.56 -13.56 45.55
C LYS A 390 47.53 -14.53 44.95
N LYS A 391 48.01 -15.59 44.27
CA LYS A 391 47.15 -16.68 43.77
C LYS A 391 46.65 -17.51 44.94
N LEU A 392 45.34 -17.70 45.04
CA LEU A 392 44.70 -18.59 46.01
C LEU A 392 44.80 -20.04 45.50
N SER A 393 45.39 -20.93 46.28
CA SER A 393 45.41 -22.38 46.02
C SER A 393 44.75 -23.10 47.19
N GLY A 394 43.76 -23.94 46.87
CA GLY A 394 43.01 -24.76 47.81
C GLY A 394 41.76 -25.36 47.14
N PRO A 395 41.21 -26.48 47.64
CA PRO A 395 39.98 -27.09 47.10
C PRO A 395 38.80 -26.11 47.15
N ILE A 396 38.10 -25.95 46.03
CA ILE A 396 36.95 -25.05 45.91
C ILE A 396 35.74 -25.73 46.57
N VAL A 397 35.33 -25.23 47.74
CA VAL A 397 34.08 -25.65 48.38
C VAL A 397 32.93 -24.86 47.74
N PRO A 398 31.99 -25.50 47.02
CA PRO A 398 30.87 -24.82 46.41
C PRO A 398 29.90 -24.32 47.49
N ARG A 399 29.64 -23.00 47.51
CA ARG A 399 28.56 -22.43 48.33
C ARG A 399 27.25 -22.56 47.57
N GLN A 400 26.20 -23.00 48.23
CA GLN A 400 24.86 -22.94 47.65
C GLN A 400 24.41 -21.47 47.49
N PRO A 401 23.71 -21.14 46.38
CA PRO A 401 23.28 -19.79 46.10
C PRO A 401 22.27 -19.32 47.16
N LYS A 402 22.63 -18.28 47.91
CA LYS A 402 21.67 -17.56 48.76
C LYS A 402 20.73 -16.79 47.83
N ILE A 403 19.45 -17.17 47.81
CA ILE A 403 18.40 -16.37 47.21
C ILE A 403 18.37 -15.04 47.97
N LYS A 404 18.73 -13.95 47.29
CA LYS A 404 18.56 -12.61 47.86
C LYS A 404 17.07 -12.34 47.93
N SER A 405 16.48 -12.44 49.11
CA SER A 405 15.16 -11.89 49.42
C SER A 405 15.26 -10.36 49.46
N SER A 406 15.54 -9.73 48.32
CA SER A 406 15.14 -8.36 48.09
C SER A 406 13.77 -8.43 47.46
N SER A 407 12.73 -8.39 48.29
CA SER A 407 11.39 -7.99 47.88
C SER A 407 11.46 -6.54 47.41
N SER A 408 11.99 -6.32 46.21
CA SER A 408 11.69 -5.11 45.45
C SER A 408 10.23 -5.24 45.06
N ASN A 409 9.40 -4.37 45.64
CA ASN A 409 8.00 -4.17 45.27
C ASN A 409 7.84 -4.13 43.74
N MET A 410 7.52 -5.28 43.16
CA MET A 410 7.13 -5.45 41.76
C MET A 410 5.61 -5.30 41.66
N SER A 411 5.11 -4.19 42.19
CA SER A 411 3.69 -3.85 42.22
C SER A 411 3.55 -2.40 42.68
N SER A 412 3.71 -1.47 41.74
CA SER A 412 3.23 -0.06 41.77
C SER A 412 4.03 0.90 40.88
N ARG A 413 4.97 0.43 40.07
CA ARG A 413 5.17 1.07 38.77
C ARG A 413 4.26 0.38 37.78
N SER A 414 2.99 0.78 37.80
CA SER A 414 2.29 0.82 36.53
C SER A 414 3.17 1.71 35.67
N ASP A 415 3.90 1.10 34.75
CA ASP A 415 4.22 1.80 33.54
C ASP A 415 2.86 2.28 33.06
N LYS A 416 2.56 3.55 33.29
CA LYS A 416 1.86 4.35 32.30
C LYS A 416 2.80 4.37 31.09
N THR A 417 3.04 3.19 30.50
CA THR A 417 3.08 3.10 29.05
C THR A 417 1.81 3.84 28.70
N ILE A 418 1.97 5.05 28.16
CA ILE A 418 0.99 5.55 27.22
C ILE A 418 0.80 4.36 26.30
N SER A 419 -0.25 3.59 26.57
CA SER A 419 -0.77 2.59 25.65
C SER A 419 -0.86 3.41 24.39
N LYS A 420 0.03 3.15 23.41
CA LYS A 420 0.00 3.85 22.13
C LYS A 420 -1.42 3.61 21.64
N GLU A 421 -2.27 4.61 21.87
CA GLU A 421 -3.72 4.50 21.77
C GLU A 421 -3.93 4.56 20.27
N TRP A 422 -3.92 3.38 19.66
CA TRP A 422 -4.13 3.28 18.23
C TRP A 422 -5.54 3.78 17.97
N PRO A 423 -5.73 4.82 17.15
CA PRO A 423 -7.02 5.44 16.97
C PRO A 423 -8.06 4.37 16.61
N GLU A 424 -9.20 4.37 17.30
CA GLU A 424 -10.30 3.48 16.92
C GLU A 424 -11.03 3.99 15.67
N THR A 425 -10.74 5.23 15.27
CA THR A 425 -11.10 5.82 13.98
C THR A 425 -10.56 4.98 12.82
N GLY A 426 -11.35 4.80 11.77
CA GLY A 426 -10.97 3.96 10.63
C GLY A 426 -11.22 2.46 10.79
N ARG A 427 -11.74 1.98 11.94
CA ARG A 427 -12.11 0.57 12.11
C ARG A 427 -13.30 0.16 11.24
N GLY A 428 -13.32 -1.13 10.90
CA GLY A 428 -14.38 -1.77 10.14
C GLY A 428 -15.72 -1.78 10.86
N GLN A 429 -16.76 -2.19 10.12
CA GLN A 429 -18.07 -2.46 10.70
C GLN A 429 -18.01 -3.58 11.73
N ILE A 430 -17.20 -4.58 11.42
CA ILE A 430 -16.91 -5.71 12.28
C ILE A 430 -15.40 -5.75 12.49
N VAL A 431 -15.00 -5.84 13.75
CA VAL A 431 -13.62 -6.03 14.16
C VAL A 431 -13.43 -7.49 14.57
N LEU A 432 -12.63 -8.23 13.80
CA LEU A 432 -12.35 -9.64 14.04
C LEU A 432 -10.98 -9.81 14.70
N GLU A 433 -10.85 -10.81 15.57
CA GLU A 433 -9.53 -11.29 15.98
C GLU A 433 -8.78 -11.85 14.76
N HIS A 434 -7.44 -11.81 14.78
CA HIS A 434 -6.62 -12.24 13.66
C HIS A 434 -6.90 -13.69 13.22
N SER A 435 -7.08 -14.62 14.16
CA SER A 435 -7.39 -16.03 13.86
C SER A 435 -8.73 -16.20 13.14
N ALA A 436 -9.75 -15.43 13.53
CA ALA A 436 -11.06 -15.41 12.90
C ALA A 436 -11.01 -14.74 11.52
N TYR A 437 -10.26 -13.63 11.38
CA TYR A 437 -10.05 -12.96 10.09
C TYR A 437 -9.43 -13.90 9.07
N THR A 438 -8.36 -14.61 9.43
CA THR A 438 -7.71 -15.59 8.54
C THR A 438 -8.68 -16.70 8.14
N ARG A 439 -9.51 -17.20 9.05
CA ARG A 439 -10.53 -18.21 8.72
C ARG A 439 -11.54 -17.69 7.68
N VAL A 440 -12.04 -16.49 7.86
CA VAL A 440 -13.02 -15.84 6.95
C VAL A 440 -12.38 -15.52 5.59
N HIS A 441 -11.14 -15.05 5.60
CA HIS A 441 -10.37 -14.77 4.38
C HIS A 441 -10.09 -16.06 3.60
N ASP A 442 -9.60 -17.10 4.27
CA ASP A 442 -9.36 -18.41 3.67
C ASP A 442 -10.63 -19.09 3.17
N LEU A 443 -11.76 -18.87 3.84
CA LEU A 443 -13.06 -19.33 3.36
C LEU A 443 -13.35 -18.71 2.00
N LEU A 444 -13.18 -17.39 1.84
CA LEU A 444 -13.42 -16.70 0.57
C LEU A 444 -12.61 -17.30 -0.58
N LEU A 445 -11.35 -17.64 -0.31
CA LEU A 445 -10.45 -18.27 -1.28
C LEU A 445 -10.80 -19.73 -1.64
N ARG A 446 -11.73 -20.36 -0.91
CA ARG A 446 -12.22 -21.72 -1.21
C ARG A 446 -13.63 -21.73 -1.80
N LEU A 447 -14.27 -20.57 -1.91
CA LEU A 447 -15.59 -20.41 -2.50
C LEU A 447 -15.51 -20.35 -4.03
N ASP A 448 -16.66 -20.50 -4.66
CA ASP A 448 -16.80 -20.51 -6.12
C ASP A 448 -17.61 -19.31 -6.60
N PHE A 449 -17.08 -18.62 -7.61
CA PHE A 449 -17.66 -17.45 -8.26
C PHE A 449 -17.80 -17.61 -9.79
N SER A 450 -17.74 -18.84 -10.30
CA SER A 450 -17.91 -19.16 -11.73
C SER A 450 -19.29 -18.79 -12.30
N ASP A 451 -20.36 -19.13 -11.58
CA ASP A 451 -21.75 -18.87 -11.96
C ASP A 451 -22.45 -17.87 -11.04
N ALA A 452 -23.46 -17.16 -11.53
CA ALA A 452 -24.20 -16.16 -10.75
C ALA A 452 -24.89 -16.76 -9.51
N ASP A 453 -25.44 -17.97 -9.63
CA ASP A 453 -26.09 -18.69 -8.52
C ASP A 453 -25.05 -19.22 -7.51
N ALA A 454 -23.93 -19.76 -8.01
CA ALA A 454 -22.80 -20.18 -7.18
C ALA A 454 -22.23 -18.99 -6.41
N ALA A 455 -22.00 -17.85 -7.09
CA ALA A 455 -21.53 -16.61 -6.49
C ALA A 455 -22.51 -16.04 -5.46
N THR A 456 -23.82 -16.13 -5.70
CA THR A 456 -24.85 -15.72 -4.73
C THR A 456 -24.83 -16.61 -3.48
N SER A 457 -24.71 -17.93 -3.68
CA SER A 457 -24.60 -18.91 -2.59
C SER A 457 -23.31 -18.74 -1.79
N SER A 458 -22.18 -18.55 -2.48
CA SER A 458 -20.87 -18.27 -1.90
C SER A 458 -20.86 -16.97 -1.10
N THR A 459 -21.41 -15.89 -1.65
CA THR A 459 -21.55 -14.60 -0.95
C THR A 459 -22.38 -14.78 0.33
N ARG A 460 -23.51 -15.50 0.25
CA ARG A 460 -24.34 -15.81 1.42
C ARG A 460 -23.58 -16.62 2.47
N LYS A 461 -22.90 -17.71 2.08
CA LYS A 461 -22.11 -18.56 2.97
C LYS A 461 -21.05 -17.74 3.71
N TRP A 462 -20.31 -16.90 2.98
CA TRP A 462 -19.30 -16.03 3.57
C TRP A 462 -19.92 -15.06 4.58
N LEU A 463 -21.04 -14.41 4.24
CA LEU A 463 -21.73 -13.50 5.16
C LEU A 463 -22.24 -14.21 6.41
N THR A 464 -22.78 -15.43 6.27
CA THR A 464 -23.25 -16.25 7.38
C THR A 464 -22.12 -16.63 8.33
N GLU A 465 -20.95 -17.02 7.80
CA GLU A 465 -19.78 -17.36 8.62
C GLU A 465 -19.26 -16.15 9.40
N VAL A 466 -19.22 -14.97 8.79
CA VAL A 466 -18.88 -13.74 9.52
C VAL A 466 -19.88 -13.48 10.65
N THR A 467 -21.18 -13.56 10.38
CA THR A 467 -22.21 -13.39 11.43
C THR A 467 -22.20 -14.47 12.50
N ALA A 468 -21.73 -15.69 12.18
CA ALA A 468 -21.64 -16.76 13.17
C ALA A 468 -20.53 -16.49 14.20
N ILE A 469 -19.48 -15.78 13.78
CA ILE A 469 -18.35 -15.42 14.64
C ILE A 469 -18.68 -14.19 15.51
N THR A 470 -19.57 -13.31 15.04
CA THR A 470 -19.83 -12.00 15.67
C THR A 470 -21.26 -11.86 16.19
N ILE A 471 -21.44 -11.21 17.34
CA ILE A 471 -22.73 -11.14 18.04
C ILE A 471 -23.80 -10.21 17.41
N PRO A 472 -23.57 -9.31 16.42
CA PRO A 472 -24.68 -8.57 15.84
C PRO A 472 -25.61 -9.48 15.03
N THR A 473 -26.86 -9.45 15.45
CA THR A 473 -28.07 -9.98 14.84
C THR A 473 -28.29 -9.46 13.42
N GLU A 474 -28.41 -10.39 12.48
CA GLU A 474 -29.01 -10.30 11.15
C GLU A 474 -28.50 -9.23 10.14
N ASP A 475 -28.11 -9.72 8.96
CA ASP A 475 -27.91 -9.00 7.70
C ASP A 475 -27.00 -7.74 7.73
N TRP A 476 -25.84 -7.85 8.37
CA TRP A 476 -24.82 -6.79 8.44
C TRP A 476 -24.33 -6.29 7.07
N GLY A 477 -23.86 -5.05 7.03
CA GLY A 477 -23.46 -4.33 5.82
C GLY A 477 -24.29 -3.05 5.63
N THR A 478 -23.72 -2.03 5.01
CA THR A 478 -24.41 -0.75 4.78
C THR A 478 -24.87 -0.68 3.32
N GLY A 479 -26.18 -0.54 3.12
CA GLY A 479 -26.77 -0.23 1.81
C GLY A 479 -26.46 1.21 1.44
N ILE A 480 -25.92 1.40 0.24
CA ILE A 480 -25.48 2.69 -0.29
C ILE A 480 -26.08 2.88 -1.68
N THR A 481 -26.66 4.05 -1.90
CA THR A 481 -27.20 4.45 -3.21
C THR A 481 -26.35 5.59 -3.75
N GLY A 482 -25.82 5.41 -4.96
CA GLY A 482 -25.02 6.44 -5.59
C GLY A 482 -25.82 7.73 -5.83
N SER A 483 -25.13 8.86 -5.75
CA SER A 483 -25.68 10.21 -5.91
C SER A 483 -25.10 10.97 -7.10
N LEU A 484 -24.09 10.39 -7.79
CA LEU A 484 -23.42 11.06 -8.91
C LEU A 484 -24.40 11.19 -10.09
N PRO A 485 -24.83 12.42 -10.45
CA PRO A 485 -25.87 12.61 -11.45
C PRO A 485 -25.43 12.07 -12.81
N THR A 486 -26.30 11.30 -13.44
CA THR A 486 -26.13 10.92 -14.84
C THR A 486 -26.31 12.20 -15.67
N MET A 487 -25.22 12.81 -16.15
CA MET A 487 -25.32 13.86 -17.16
C MET A 487 -25.95 13.27 -18.44
N ASN A 488 -27.26 13.41 -18.54
CA ASN A 488 -28.02 13.25 -19.75
C ASN A 488 -27.62 14.41 -20.68
N GLN A 489 -26.70 14.16 -21.62
CA GLN A 489 -26.75 14.91 -22.88
C GLN A 489 -27.99 14.43 -23.63
N GLN A 490 -29.15 14.99 -23.27
CA GLN A 490 -30.26 15.04 -24.21
C GLN A 490 -29.84 15.99 -25.32
N GLN A 491 -29.60 15.44 -26.51
CA GLN A 491 -29.72 16.19 -27.75
C GLN A 491 -31.16 16.71 -27.82
N SER A 492 -31.37 17.98 -27.52
CA SER A 492 -32.57 18.69 -27.95
C SER A 492 -32.40 19.03 -29.42
N VAL A 493 -33.18 18.35 -30.25
CA VAL A 493 -33.48 18.77 -31.63
C VAL A 493 -34.50 19.92 -31.56
N ASP A 494 -34.32 20.87 -32.47
CA ASP A 494 -35.16 22.02 -32.85
C ASP A 494 -35.12 23.33 -32.05
N GLY A 495 -34.82 24.41 -32.82
CA GLY A 495 -35.17 25.79 -32.46
C GLY A 495 -34.12 26.85 -32.80
N VAL A 496 -33.95 27.17 -34.07
CA VAL A 496 -33.19 28.32 -34.61
C VAL A 496 -33.59 29.65 -33.96
N VAL A 497 -32.64 30.43 -33.41
CA VAL A 497 -32.39 31.87 -33.69
C VAL A 497 -30.99 32.25 -33.15
N ALA A 498 -30.16 32.84 -34.01
CA ALA A 498 -28.95 33.62 -33.66
C ALA A 498 -29.18 35.09 -34.12
N PRO A 499 -28.30 36.10 -33.86
CA PRO A 499 -26.94 36.04 -33.30
C PRO A 499 -26.53 37.22 -32.35
N ALA A 500 -25.21 37.29 -32.07
CA ALA A 500 -24.35 38.37 -31.53
C ALA A 500 -24.01 38.29 -30.03
N SER A 501 -22.76 38.39 -29.55
CA SER A 501 -21.41 38.57 -30.11
C SER A 501 -20.37 38.40 -28.98
N GLY A 502 -19.19 37.83 -29.24
CA GLY A 502 -18.02 37.93 -28.35
C GLY A 502 -17.22 36.64 -28.15
N GLN A 503 -16.49 36.21 -29.18
CA GLN A 503 -15.53 35.10 -29.14
C GLN A 503 -14.21 35.51 -28.48
N VAL A 504 -13.58 34.59 -27.74
CA VAL A 504 -12.16 34.22 -27.95
C VAL A 504 -12.08 32.70 -27.81
N ASN A 505 -11.79 32.03 -28.93
CA ASN A 505 -11.62 30.58 -29.04
C ASN A 505 -10.13 30.31 -29.29
N ASP A 506 -9.48 29.55 -28.41
CA ASP A 506 -8.10 29.12 -28.60
C ASP A 506 -8.11 27.70 -29.22
N LEU A 507 -7.64 27.61 -30.46
CA LEU A 507 -7.63 26.40 -31.29
C LEU A 507 -6.25 25.74 -31.20
N SER A 508 -6.15 24.58 -30.56
CA SER A 508 -5.06 23.63 -30.84
C SER A 508 -5.47 22.16 -30.71
N GLY A 509 -5.78 21.55 -31.86
CA GLY A 509 -5.16 20.27 -32.22
C GLY A 509 -5.87 18.94 -31.92
N MET A 510 -7.18 18.79 -32.19
CA MET A 510 -7.79 17.47 -32.39
C MET A 510 -7.67 17.03 -33.87
N LEU A 511 -6.72 16.14 -34.17
CA LEU A 511 -6.62 15.46 -35.46
C LEU A 511 -7.43 14.16 -35.44
N ILE A 512 -8.65 14.24 -35.98
CA ILE A 512 -9.53 13.09 -36.27
C ILE A 512 -9.09 12.49 -37.62
N ARG A 513 -8.75 11.19 -37.61
CA ARG A 513 -8.41 10.41 -38.80
C ARG A 513 -9.68 10.10 -39.60
N LYS A 514 -9.85 10.78 -40.75
CA LYS A 514 -11.01 10.64 -41.64
C LYS A 514 -10.88 9.39 -42.53
N LYS A 515 -11.79 8.43 -42.33
CA LYS A 515 -12.11 7.31 -43.23
C LYS A 515 -12.76 7.87 -44.51
N ARG A 516 -12.29 7.48 -45.69
CA ARG A 516 -12.95 7.78 -46.96
C ARG A 516 -13.91 6.64 -47.32
N LYS A 517 -15.16 6.99 -47.65
CA LYS A 517 -16.17 6.18 -48.34
C LYS A 517 -16.77 7.11 -49.41
N ASN A 518 -16.71 6.72 -50.67
CA ASN A 518 -17.60 7.22 -51.72
C ASN A 518 -18.25 6.00 -52.37
N ALA A 519 -19.58 6.04 -52.48
CA ALA A 519 -20.44 5.19 -53.32
C ALA A 519 -20.48 5.81 -54.74
N ASP A 520 -20.69 5.09 -55.84
CA ASP A 520 -21.92 4.49 -56.39
C ASP A 520 -21.50 3.86 -57.76
N ASP A 521 -22.16 2.93 -58.46
CA ASP A 521 -23.31 2.05 -58.27
C ASP A 521 -23.31 1.03 -59.46
N GLN A 522 -24.02 -0.08 -59.29
CA GLN A 522 -24.58 -1.02 -60.28
C GLN A 522 -23.80 -2.22 -60.89
N THR A 523 -24.52 -3.35 -60.75
CA THR A 523 -24.76 -4.50 -61.67
C THR A 523 -23.89 -5.77 -61.66
N GLN A 524 -24.55 -6.84 -61.20
CA GLN A 524 -24.53 -8.25 -61.65
C GLN A 524 -23.38 -9.21 -61.26
N GLN A 525 -23.81 -10.30 -60.57
CA GLN A 525 -23.19 -11.62 -60.32
C GLN A 525 -22.76 -12.36 -61.62
N PRO A 526 -22.11 -13.57 -61.56
CA PRO A 526 -21.37 -14.26 -60.49
C PRO A 526 -20.04 -14.93 -60.98
N ALA A 527 -19.40 -15.70 -60.07
CA ALA A 527 -18.60 -16.93 -60.32
C ALA A 527 -17.08 -16.90 -60.05
N ALA A 528 -16.73 -17.62 -58.98
CA ALA A 528 -15.66 -18.59 -58.74
C ALA A 528 -14.32 -18.62 -59.54
N VAL A 529 -13.32 -19.11 -58.80
CA VAL A 529 -12.13 -19.93 -59.15
C VAL A 529 -10.75 -19.24 -59.13
N ASP A 530 -9.86 -19.90 -58.38
CA ASP A 530 -8.38 -19.96 -58.43
C ASP A 530 -7.47 -18.85 -57.86
N ALA A 531 -6.74 -19.23 -56.79
CA ALA A 531 -5.32 -18.95 -56.60
C ALA A 531 -4.50 -19.80 -57.62
N PRO A 532 -3.18 -19.60 -57.88
CA PRO A 532 -2.17 -18.94 -57.03
C PRO A 532 -1.15 -18.05 -57.79
N ALA A 533 -0.24 -17.38 -57.08
CA ALA A 533 1.21 -17.47 -57.31
C ALA A 533 1.98 -16.37 -56.57
N VAL A 534 2.95 -16.83 -55.79
CA VAL A 534 4.01 -16.08 -55.11
C VAL A 534 4.97 -15.51 -56.16
N ASN A 535 5.38 -14.25 -56.02
CA ASN A 535 6.64 -13.76 -56.61
C ASN A 535 7.36 -12.82 -55.64
N VAL A 536 8.51 -13.30 -55.19
CA VAL A 536 9.51 -12.61 -54.36
C VAL A 536 10.62 -12.09 -55.29
N LEU A 537 11.37 -11.09 -54.81
CA LEU A 537 12.59 -10.46 -55.35
C LEU A 537 12.31 -9.24 -56.24
N SER A 538 13.00 -8.10 -56.15
CA SER A 538 14.26 -7.78 -55.49
C SER A 538 14.41 -6.26 -55.32
N ALA A 539 15.29 -5.90 -54.39
CA ALA A 539 15.77 -4.55 -54.15
C ALA A 539 16.50 -3.95 -55.37
N SER A 540 16.39 -2.62 -55.50
CA SER A 540 17.45 -1.65 -55.90
C SER A 540 16.90 -0.57 -56.83
N MET A 541 16.68 0.66 -56.34
CA MET A 541 16.99 1.86 -57.12
C MET A 541 16.99 3.11 -56.24
N ILE A 542 18.20 3.49 -55.85
CA ILE A 542 18.56 4.78 -55.25
C ILE A 542 18.60 5.81 -56.38
N ARG A 543 17.89 6.95 -56.24
CA ARG A 543 18.16 8.17 -57.01
C ARG A 543 18.55 9.30 -56.07
N LYS A 544 19.81 9.73 -56.19
CA LYS A 544 20.42 10.89 -55.53
C LYS A 544 19.81 12.19 -56.06
N LYS A 545 19.58 13.16 -55.18
CA LYS A 545 19.26 14.56 -55.52
C LYS A 545 20.55 15.37 -55.72
N PRO A 546 20.61 16.33 -56.67
CA PRO A 546 21.75 17.22 -56.84
C PRO A 546 21.68 18.41 -55.86
N LYS A 547 22.85 18.87 -55.40
CA LYS A 547 23.06 20.02 -54.52
C LYS A 547 23.43 21.23 -55.38
N VAL A 548 22.64 22.30 -55.26
CA VAL A 548 22.96 23.62 -55.81
C VAL A 548 23.77 24.37 -54.74
N GLY A 549 24.94 24.88 -55.13
CA GLY A 549 25.77 25.77 -54.32
C GLY A 549 25.78 27.18 -54.91
N ASN A 550 26.07 28.16 -54.06
CA ASN A 550 26.61 29.47 -54.41
C ASN A 550 26.96 30.21 -53.10
N PRO A 551 27.86 31.21 -53.15
CA PRO A 551 29.18 31.26 -53.77
C PRO A 551 30.31 30.99 -52.77
#